data_AF-A0A525CUA0-F1
#
_entry.id   AF-A0A525CUA0-F1
#
_cell.length_a   1.000
_cell.length_b   1.000
_cell.length_c   1.000
_cell.angle_alpha   90.00
_cell.angle_beta   90.00
_cell.angle_gamma   90.00
#
_symmetry.space_group_name_H-M   'P 1'
#
loop_
_entity.id
_entity.type
_entity.pdbx_description
1 polymer ?
#
loop_
_entity_poly.entity_id
_entity_poly.type
_entity_poly.pdbx_seq_one_letter_code
_entity_poly.pdbx_strand_id
1 'polypeptide(L)' 'MTHIVDADTCTGCEACVDVCGPESISMEDGIAVIDPDTCIDCGACVPECPVDCISAD' A
#
# COMPACT_ATOMS: atom_id res chain seq x y z
N MET A 1 5.93 -0.32 -13.10
CA MET A 1 5.45 -1.37 -12.20
C MET A 1 5.07 -0.63 -10.94
N THR A 2 4.05 -1.05 -10.20
CA THR A 2 3.67 -0.39 -8.94
C THR A 2 3.22 -1.46 -7.98
N HIS A 3 3.07 -1.09 -6.71
CA HIS A 3 2.43 -1.98 -5.74
C HIS A 3 0.91 -1.77 -5.78
N ILE A 4 0.15 -2.85 -5.67
CA ILE A 4 -1.30 -2.88 -5.64
C ILE A 4 -1.75 -3.52 -4.31
N VAL A 5 -2.82 -2.96 -3.73
CA VAL A 5 -3.47 -3.46 -2.52
C VAL A 5 -4.70 -4.26 -2.92
N ASP A 6 -4.85 -5.47 -2.37
CA ASP A 6 -6.09 -6.23 -2.45
C ASP A 6 -7.14 -5.66 -1.48
N ALA A 7 -8.17 -5.03 -2.04
CA ALA A 7 -9.25 -4.39 -1.28
C ALA A 7 -10.13 -5.38 -0.50
N ASP A 8 -10.20 -6.65 -0.90
CA ASP A 8 -11.00 -7.66 -0.19
C ASP A 8 -10.30 -8.13 1.09
N THR A 9 -8.97 -8.02 1.14
CA THR A 9 -8.15 -8.49 2.27
C THR A 9 -7.67 -7.32 3.15
N CYS A 10 -7.56 -6.12 2.60
CA CYS A 10 -7.11 -4.94 3.34
C CYS A 10 -8.04 -4.62 4.51
N THR A 11 -7.45 -4.41 5.68
CA THR A 11 -8.18 -4.11 6.93
C THR A 11 -8.19 -2.62 7.29
N GLY A 12 -7.53 -1.77 6.49
CA GLY A 12 -7.40 -0.35 6.76
C GLY A 12 -6.53 -0.02 7.99
N CYS A 13 -5.54 -0.85 8.30
CA CYS A 13 -4.67 -0.67 9.47
C CYS A 13 -3.60 0.43 9.34
N GLU A 14 -3.47 1.04 8.16
CA GLU A 14 -2.57 2.17 7.86
C GLU A 14 -1.05 1.90 8.02
N ALA A 15 -0.63 0.68 8.39
CA ALA A 15 0.80 0.34 8.56
C ALA A 15 1.65 0.59 7.29
N CYS A 16 1.08 0.38 6.11
CA CYS A 16 1.77 0.67 4.84
C CYS A 16 1.96 2.18 4.59
N VAL A 17 1.04 3.02 5.09
CA VAL A 17 1.09 4.48 4.94
C VAL A 17 2.26 5.04 5.75
N ASP A 18 2.44 4.56 6.99
CA ASP A 18 3.50 5.02 7.91
C ASP A 18 4.92 4.81 7.35
N VAL A 19 5.12 3.77 6.54
CA VAL A 19 6.43 3.44 5.94
C VAL A 19 6.62 3.98 4.53
N CYS A 20 5.57 4.53 3.91
CA CYS A 20 5.64 5.05 2.56
C CYS A 20 6.35 6.42 2.55
N GLY A 21 7.67 6.41 2.39
CA GLY A 21 8.48 7.61 2.27
C GLY A 21 8.00 8.65 1.23
N PRO A 22 7.56 8.28 0.01
CA PRO A 22 7.03 9.22 -0.97
C PRO A 22 5.56 9.63 -0.71
N GLU A 23 4.93 9.13 0.34
CA GLU A 23 3.52 9.42 0.69
C GLU A 23 2.54 9.02 -0.45
N SER A 24 2.88 7.98 -1.21
CA SER A 24 2.09 7.48 -2.35
C SER A 24 0.86 6.66 -1.95
N ILE A 25 0.63 6.45 -0.65
CA ILE A 25 -0.47 5.61 -0.17
C ILE A 25 -1.49 6.49 0.54
N SER A 26 -2.74 6.41 0.08
CA SER A 26 -3.88 7.13 0.64
C SER A 26 -4.95 6.14 1.10
N MET A 27 -5.86 6.58 1.98
CA MET A 27 -6.98 5.78 2.44
C MET A 27 -8.28 6.19 1.73
N GLU A 28 -8.90 5.27 1.01
CA GLU A 28 -10.19 5.46 0.33
C GLU A 28 -11.17 4.37 0.80
N ASP A 29 -12.32 4.78 1.33
CA ASP A 29 -13.36 3.86 1.83
C ASP A 29 -12.86 2.80 2.85
N GLY A 30 -11.82 3.14 3.62
CA GLY A 30 -11.21 2.24 4.60
C GLY A 30 -10.17 1.27 4.02
N ILE A 31 -9.82 1.42 2.74
CA ILE A 31 -8.83 0.61 2.03
C ILE A 31 -7.65 1.48 1.64
N ALA A 32 -6.43 0.93 1.72
CA ALA A 32 -5.24 1.60 1.24
C ALA A 32 -5.19 1.57 -0.29
N VAL A 33 -4.97 2.73 -0.91
CA VAL A 33 -4.84 2.93 -2.36
C VAL A 33 -3.45 3.50 -2.65
N ILE A 34 -2.73 2.89 -3.59
CA ILE A 34 -1.37 3.29 -3.98
C ILE A 34 -1.45 4.06 -5.29
N ASP A 35 -0.93 5.28 -5.29
CA ASP A 35 -0.81 6.13 -6.48
C ASP A 35 0.38 5.66 -7.35
N PRO A 36 0.13 5.14 -8.57
CA PRO A 36 1.17 4.67 -9.47
C PRO A 36 2.08 5.80 -10.00
N ASP A 37 1.63 7.05 -9.98
CA ASP A 37 2.41 8.17 -10.52
C ASP A 37 3.51 8.63 -9.53
N THR A 38 3.31 8.38 -8.23
CA THR A 38 4.26 8.78 -7.17
C THR A 38 5.00 7.60 -6.57
N CYS A 39 4.47 6.38 -6.70
CA CYS A 39 5.12 5.16 -6.22
C CYS A 39 6.47 4.95 -6.93
N ILE A 40 7.52 4.69 -6.13
CA ILE A 40 8.90 4.49 -6.62
C ILE A 40 9.35 3.03 -6.57
N ASP A 41 8.42 2.08 -6.43
CA ASP A 41 8.70 0.63 -6.37
C ASP A 41 9.69 0.21 -5.26
N CYS A 42 9.76 0.93 -4.14
CA CYS A 42 10.72 0.60 -3.08
C CYS A 42 10.40 -0.69 -2.32
N GLY A 43 9.13 -1.13 -2.32
CA GLY A 43 8.68 -2.37 -1.67
C GLY A 43 8.62 -2.32 -0.13
N ALA A 44 8.81 -1.15 0.49
CA ALA A 44 8.81 -1.01 1.94
C ALA A 44 7.45 -1.34 2.59
N CYS A 45 6.34 -1.12 1.87
CA CYS A 45 4.99 -1.39 2.33
C CYS A 45 4.66 -2.90 2.42
N VAL A 46 5.30 -3.75 1.62
CA VAL A 46 5.00 -5.18 1.51
C VAL A 46 5.20 -5.92 2.85
N PRO A 47 6.38 -5.89 3.50
CA PRO A 47 6.61 -6.60 4.76
C PRO A 47 5.84 -6.01 5.96
N GLU A 48 5.35 -4.77 5.84
CA GLU A 48 4.63 -4.09 6.91
C GLU A 48 3.14 -4.39 6.90
N CYS A 49 2.62 -4.96 5.82
CA CYS A 49 1.22 -5.35 5.74
C CYS A 49 0.96 -6.59 6.62
N PRO A 50 0.19 -6.49 7.72
CA PRO A 50 -0.01 -7.61 8.65
C PRO A 50 -0.89 -8.74 8.08
N VAL A 51 -1.53 -8.49 6.95
CA VAL A 51 -2.42 -9.43 6.23
C VAL A 51 -1.87 -9.79 4.85
N ASP A 52 -0.62 -9.40 4.55
CA ASP A 52 0.09 -9.73 3.31
C ASP A 52 -0.72 -9.43 2.02
N CYS A 53 -1.50 -8.33 2.02
CA CYS A 53 -2.42 -7.98 0.93
C CYS A 53 -1.83 -7.02 -0.13
N ILE A 54 -0.50 -6.84 -0.15
CA ILE A 54 0.20 -5.92 -1.07
C ILE A 54 1.11 -6.73 -1.99
N SER A 55 1.00 -6.49 -3.30
CA SER A 55 1.79 -7.19 -4.32
C SER A 55 2.27 -6.25 -5.43
N ALA A 56 3.34 -6.63 -6.14
CA ALA A 56 3.85 -5.86 -7.27
C ALA A 56 3.15 -6.28 -8.58
N ASP A 57 2.73 -5.29 -9.38
CA ASP A 57 2.17 -5.43 -10.74
C ASP A 57 3.11 -4.83 -11.81
#